data_AF-A0AAD6AM93-F1
#
_entry.id   AF-A0AAD6AM93-F1
#
_cell.length_a   1.000
_cell.length_b   1.000
_cell.length_c   1.000
_cell.angle_alpha   90.00
_cell.angle_beta   90.00
_cell.angle_gamma   90.00
#
_symmetry.space_group_name_H-M   'P 1'
#
loop_
_entity.id
_entity.type
_entity.pdbx_description
1 polymer ?
#
loop_
_entity_poly.entity_id
_entity_poly.type
_entity_poly.pdbx_seq_one_letter_code
_entity_poly.pdbx_strand_id
1 'polypeptide(L)'
;MECRPEACPYRSKWEERVKVVLLNSKETQAELGWTSYPPNGWEEISGVDEKYKPIRTYQVCNVMEPMQQNNWLQTGWVTRRGGQRIFVELQFTLRDCNSIPGVAGTCKETFNLLYVETDRDLGGVTREDRYTKIDTIAADESFTQGDLGERKMKLNTEVREIGHLNRKGFHLAFQDVGACVALVAVRVYYKRCLATVQNLAVFPDTVAEASFATLVEVRGNCVNNSEVDADSPPRMHCSAEGEWLVPIGKCSCSAGYEEGHSSCEGRK
;
A
#
# COMPACT_ATOMS: atom_id res chain seq x y z
N MET A 1 -25.80 -2.35 5.00
CA MET A 1 -25.81 -2.56 3.54
C MET A 1 -24.41 -2.24 3.04
N GLU A 2 -23.55 -3.24 2.95
CA GLU A 2 -22.22 -3.09 2.34
C GLU A 2 -22.40 -3.08 0.82
N CYS A 3 -22.22 -1.93 0.20
CA CYS A 3 -22.20 -1.82 -1.25
C CYS A 3 -20.88 -2.39 -1.77
N ARG A 4 -20.97 -3.30 -2.75
CA ARG A 4 -19.81 -3.81 -3.48
C ARG A 4 -19.07 -2.65 -4.19
N PRO A 5 -17.74 -2.67 -4.29
CA PRO A 5 -16.93 -1.58 -4.84
C PRO A 5 -17.34 -1.09 -6.24
N GLU A 6 -17.87 -1.98 -7.08
CA GLU A 6 -18.29 -1.68 -8.46
C GLU A 6 -19.56 -0.81 -8.55
N ALA A 7 -20.38 -0.76 -7.49
CA ALA A 7 -21.66 -0.04 -7.47
C ALA A 7 -21.55 1.42 -6.99
N CYS A 8 -20.34 1.90 -6.66
CA CYS A 8 -20.11 3.26 -6.14
C CYS A 8 -18.83 3.88 -6.75
N PRO A 9 -18.87 4.39 -7.99
CA PRO A 9 -17.69 4.98 -8.65
C PRO A 9 -17.11 6.20 -7.92
N TYR A 10 -17.90 6.87 -7.08
CA TYR A 10 -17.42 7.95 -6.23
C TYR A 10 -16.62 7.44 -5.02
N ARG A 11 -17.05 6.31 -4.44
CA ARG A 11 -16.38 5.66 -3.30
C ARG A 11 -15.04 5.07 -3.73
N SER A 12 -14.99 4.36 -4.85
CA SER A 12 -13.73 3.81 -5.37
C SER A 12 -12.71 4.90 -5.73
N LYS A 13 -13.16 6.00 -6.36
CA LYS A 13 -12.31 7.18 -6.60
C LYS A 13 -11.86 7.88 -5.32
N TRP A 14 -12.65 7.85 -4.26
CA TRP A 14 -12.27 8.41 -2.96
C TRP A 14 -11.25 7.52 -2.24
N GLU A 15 -11.49 6.21 -2.20
CA GLU A 15 -10.60 5.21 -1.59
C GLU A 15 -9.20 5.22 -2.22
N GLU A 16 -9.11 5.57 -3.50
CA GLU A 16 -7.85 5.72 -4.19
C GLU A 16 -7.14 7.05 -3.85
N ARG A 17 -7.90 8.15 -3.67
CA ARG A 17 -7.32 9.47 -3.36
C ARG A 17 -6.75 9.57 -1.94
N VAL A 18 -7.31 8.83 -0.98
CA VAL A 18 -6.79 8.79 0.39
C VAL A 18 -5.46 8.06 0.51
N LYS A 19 -5.08 7.25 -0.49
CA LYS A 19 -3.81 6.52 -0.53
C LYS A 19 -2.70 7.41 -1.10
N VAL A 20 -1.67 7.67 -0.31
CA VAL A 20 -0.43 8.27 -0.81
C VAL A 20 0.54 7.16 -1.17
N VAL A 21 0.73 6.94 -2.47
CA VAL A 21 1.62 5.92 -3.01
C VAL A 21 3.08 6.27 -2.77
N LEU A 22 3.82 5.32 -2.19
CA LEU A 22 5.26 5.37 -1.94
C LEU A 22 6.04 4.54 -2.96
N LEU A 23 5.47 3.42 -3.41
CA LEU A 23 6.03 2.54 -4.45
C LEU A 23 4.87 1.95 -5.26
N ASN A 24 5.01 1.89 -6.59
CA ASN A 24 4.11 1.17 -7.47
C ASN A 24 4.91 0.54 -8.61
N SER A 25 5.10 -0.78 -8.57
CA SER A 25 5.91 -1.48 -9.57
C SER A 25 5.32 -1.45 -10.99
N LYS A 26 4.03 -1.16 -11.14
CA LYS A 26 3.34 -1.09 -12.45
C LYS A 26 3.48 0.27 -13.16
N GLU A 27 3.98 1.30 -12.47
CA GLU A 27 4.13 2.64 -13.04
C GLU A 27 5.34 2.73 -13.98
N THR A 28 6.42 2.05 -13.64
CA THR A 28 7.66 2.06 -14.41
C THR A 28 7.65 1.00 -15.51
N GLN A 29 7.98 1.40 -16.74
CA GLN A 29 8.21 0.47 -17.87
C GLN A 29 9.68 0.09 -18.05
N ALA A 30 10.59 0.81 -17.37
CA ALA A 30 12.01 0.46 -17.26
C ALA A 30 12.23 -0.66 -16.24
N GLU A 31 13.47 -1.13 -16.11
CA GLU A 31 13.87 -2.11 -15.08
C GLU A 31 13.52 -1.59 -13.68
N LEU A 32 12.95 -2.46 -12.84
CA LEU A 32 12.63 -2.11 -11.46
C LEU A 32 13.89 -1.98 -10.59
N GLY A 33 14.97 -2.67 -10.99
CA GLY A 33 16.28 -2.57 -10.34
C GLY A 33 16.30 -3.13 -8.91
N TRP A 34 15.42 -4.08 -8.60
CA TRP A 34 15.41 -4.74 -7.30
C TRP A 34 16.54 -5.77 -7.23
N THR A 35 17.07 -5.98 -6.02
CA THR A 35 18.26 -6.82 -5.86
C THR A 35 17.85 -8.23 -5.46
N SER A 36 18.22 -9.22 -6.28
CA SER A 36 18.05 -10.63 -5.96
C SER A 36 19.29 -11.20 -5.25
N TYR A 37 19.06 -12.10 -4.29
CA TYR A 37 20.11 -12.87 -3.63
C TYR A 37 19.63 -14.31 -3.33
N PRO A 38 20.30 -15.35 -3.84
CA PRO A 38 21.37 -15.29 -4.83
C PRO A 38 20.88 -14.67 -6.15
N PRO A 39 21.78 -14.19 -7.03
CA PRO A 39 21.40 -13.48 -8.27
C PRO A 39 20.46 -14.26 -9.19
N ASN A 40 20.51 -15.59 -9.14
CA ASN A 40 19.70 -16.54 -9.91
C ASN A 40 18.48 -17.07 -9.14
N GLY A 41 18.12 -16.47 -8.00
CA GLY A 41 16.93 -16.82 -7.24
C GLY A 41 15.67 -16.23 -7.87
N TRP A 42 15.51 -14.92 -7.74
CA TRP A 42 14.42 -14.17 -8.37
C TRP A 42 14.87 -13.55 -9.70
N GLU A 43 14.08 -13.77 -10.74
CA GLU A 43 14.34 -13.28 -12.08
C GLU A 43 13.33 -12.20 -12.48
N GLU A 44 13.81 -11.09 -13.03
CA GLU A 44 12.97 -10.07 -13.62
C GLU A 44 12.53 -10.49 -15.02
N ILE A 45 11.22 -10.54 -15.25
CA ILE A 45 10.62 -10.89 -16.54
C ILE A 45 9.63 -9.81 -16.98
N SER A 46 9.40 -9.74 -18.29
CA SER A 46 8.36 -8.88 -18.86
C SER A 46 7.01 -9.58 -18.79
N GLY A 47 6.00 -8.89 -18.26
CA GLY A 47 4.61 -9.33 -18.23
C GLY A 47 3.67 -8.29 -18.86
N VAL A 48 2.38 -8.57 -18.79
CA VAL A 48 1.31 -7.62 -19.11
C VAL A 48 0.31 -7.54 -17.97
N ASP A 49 -0.26 -6.36 -17.73
CA ASP A 49 -1.36 -6.23 -16.79
C ASP A 49 -2.71 -6.61 -17.44
N GLU A 50 -3.80 -6.52 -16.66
CA GLU A 50 -5.18 -6.78 -17.07
C GLU A 50 -5.64 -5.92 -18.27
N LYS A 51 -4.96 -4.79 -18.52
CA LYS A 51 -5.24 -3.85 -19.61
C LYS A 51 -4.25 -4.01 -20.76
N TYR A 52 -3.48 -5.10 -20.79
CA TYR A 52 -2.44 -5.38 -21.78
C TYR A 52 -1.29 -4.34 -21.81
N LYS A 53 -1.11 -3.58 -20.73
CA LYS A 53 0.04 -2.68 -20.60
C LYS A 53 1.28 -3.52 -20.25
N PRO A 54 2.42 -3.32 -20.93
CA PRO A 54 3.68 -3.95 -20.53
C PRO A 54 4.07 -3.54 -19.11
N ILE A 55 4.41 -4.53 -18.28
CA ILE A 55 4.87 -4.36 -16.90
C ILE A 55 6.09 -5.23 -16.65
N ARG A 56 6.88 -4.88 -15.61
CA ARG A 56 7.96 -5.73 -15.10
C ARG A 56 7.47 -6.51 -13.89
N THR A 57 7.77 -7.80 -13.86
CA THR A 57 7.36 -8.72 -12.80
C THR A 57 8.56 -9.55 -12.36
N TYR A 58 8.55 -10.08 -11.14
CA TYR A 58 9.60 -10.97 -10.65
C TYR A 58 9.05 -12.38 -10.49
N GLN A 59 9.80 -13.39 -10.90
CA GLN A 59 9.42 -14.80 -10.72
C GLN A 59 10.53 -15.62 -10.08
N VAL A 60 10.13 -16.69 -9.38
CA VAL A 60 11.00 -17.74 -8.87
C VAL A 60 10.25 -19.07 -8.92
N CYS A 61 10.92 -20.15 -9.34
CA CYS A 61 10.31 -21.49 -9.42
C CYS A 61 11.36 -22.60 -9.23
N ASN A 62 12.17 -22.50 -8.18
CA ASN A 62 13.25 -23.45 -7.89
C ASN A 62 12.75 -24.68 -7.10
N VAL A 63 11.58 -25.20 -7.47
CA VAL A 63 10.85 -26.27 -6.75
C VAL A 63 11.50 -27.65 -6.84
N MET A 64 12.35 -27.86 -7.85
CA MET A 64 13.05 -29.12 -8.10
C MET A 64 14.34 -29.27 -7.27
N GLU A 65 14.79 -28.20 -6.64
CA GLU A 65 16.02 -28.21 -5.87
C GLU A 65 15.84 -28.96 -4.54
N PRO A 66 16.63 -30.01 -4.25
CA PRO A 66 16.46 -30.84 -3.05
C PRO A 66 16.98 -30.15 -1.78
N MET A 67 17.77 -29.08 -1.92
CA MET A 67 18.24 -28.28 -0.79
C MET A 67 17.19 -27.23 -0.40
N GLN A 68 17.15 -26.90 0.90
CA GLN A 68 16.28 -25.86 1.41
C GLN A 68 16.58 -24.52 0.71
N GLN A 69 15.59 -24.03 -0.04
CA GLN A 69 15.69 -22.77 -0.79
C GLN A 69 15.67 -21.57 0.17
N ASN A 70 16.36 -20.50 -0.23
CA ASN A 70 16.39 -19.23 0.48
C ASN A 70 16.64 -18.09 -0.52
N ASN A 71 15.66 -17.87 -1.41
CA ASN A 71 15.77 -16.89 -2.49
C ASN A 71 15.16 -15.55 -2.06
N TRP A 72 15.99 -14.52 -1.98
CA TRP A 72 15.60 -13.18 -1.57
C TRP A 72 15.46 -12.24 -2.76
N LEU A 73 14.48 -11.37 -2.68
CA LEU A 73 14.32 -10.21 -3.56
C LEU A 73 14.07 -8.98 -2.70
N GLN A 74 14.88 -7.95 -2.86
CA GLN A 74 14.79 -6.71 -2.09
C GLN A 74 14.44 -5.54 -2.99
N THR A 75 13.43 -4.76 -2.62
CA THR A 75 13.08 -3.53 -3.34
C THR A 75 14.19 -2.48 -3.24
N GLY A 76 14.15 -1.48 -4.12
CA GLY A 76 14.84 -0.22 -3.88
C GLY A 76 14.41 0.45 -2.57
N TRP A 77 15.17 1.45 -2.11
CA TRP A 77 14.85 2.16 -0.87
C TRP A 77 13.57 2.99 -1.01
N VAL A 78 12.58 2.70 -0.17
CA VAL A 78 11.29 3.41 -0.16
C VAL A 78 11.32 4.48 0.92
N THR A 79 11.17 5.74 0.51
CA THR A 79 11.02 6.84 1.47
C THR A 79 9.68 6.73 2.17
N ARG A 80 9.70 6.80 3.51
CA ARG A 80 8.50 6.73 4.34
C ARG A 80 7.63 7.98 4.21
N ARG A 81 8.23 9.12 3.88
CA ARG A 81 7.61 10.45 3.95
C ARG A 81 6.95 10.64 5.32
N GLY A 82 5.66 11.00 5.36
CA GLY A 82 4.90 11.15 6.60
C GLY A 82 4.28 9.85 7.13
N GLY A 83 4.25 8.76 6.36
CA GLY A 83 3.48 7.57 6.71
C GLY A 83 4.11 6.77 7.86
N GLN A 84 3.47 6.67 9.02
CA GLN A 84 3.96 5.78 10.10
C GLN A 84 3.43 4.37 9.97
N ARG A 85 2.26 4.23 9.33
CA ARG A 85 1.57 3.00 9.04
C ARG A 85 1.49 2.81 7.54
N ILE A 86 2.12 1.74 7.07
CA ILE A 86 2.31 1.47 5.65
C ILE A 86 1.51 0.23 5.28
N PHE A 87 0.79 0.32 4.18
CA PHE A 87 0.10 -0.79 3.55
C PHE A 87 0.94 -1.29 2.38
N VAL A 88 1.12 -2.61 2.32
CA VAL A 88 1.81 -3.34 1.25
C VAL A 88 0.77 -4.22 0.58
N GLU A 89 0.38 -3.84 -0.63
CA GLU A 89 -0.54 -4.56 -1.49
C GLU A 89 0.26 -5.33 -2.53
N LEU A 90 0.11 -6.64 -2.53
CA LEU A 90 0.79 -7.59 -3.38
C LEU A 90 -0.21 -8.17 -4.37
N GLN A 91 0.16 -8.20 -5.65
CA GLN A 91 -0.53 -9.02 -6.64
C GLN A 91 0.43 -10.06 -7.16
N PHE A 92 0.03 -11.34 -7.13
CA PHE A 92 0.92 -12.44 -7.49
C PHE A 92 0.14 -13.66 -7.99
N THR A 93 0.85 -14.55 -8.68
CA THR A 93 0.33 -15.87 -9.06
C THR A 93 1.15 -16.93 -8.36
N LEU A 94 0.50 -18.05 -8.01
CA LEU A 94 1.12 -19.17 -7.33
C LEU A 94 0.67 -20.48 -7.96
N ARG A 95 1.65 -21.34 -8.29
CA ARG A 95 1.37 -22.66 -8.88
C ARG A 95 1.18 -23.71 -7.79
N ASP A 96 0.12 -24.50 -7.91
CA ASP A 96 -0.16 -25.63 -7.02
C ASP A 96 0.96 -26.68 -7.12
N CYS A 97 1.52 -27.07 -5.98
CA CYS A 97 2.59 -28.07 -5.91
C CYS A 97 2.16 -29.45 -6.46
N ASN A 98 0.88 -29.83 -6.29
CA ASN A 98 0.34 -31.09 -6.82
C ASN A 98 0.32 -31.10 -8.36
N SER A 99 0.37 -29.93 -8.99
CA SER A 99 0.43 -29.79 -10.44
C SER A 99 1.85 -29.92 -11.01
N ILE A 100 2.86 -30.11 -10.16
CA ILE A 100 4.26 -30.21 -10.53
C ILE A 100 4.74 -31.64 -10.22
N PRO A 101 5.04 -32.45 -11.25
CA PRO A 101 5.56 -33.80 -11.03
C PRO A 101 6.95 -33.77 -10.36
N GLY A 102 7.17 -34.60 -9.34
CA GLY A 102 8.51 -34.84 -8.78
C GLY A 102 9.00 -33.88 -7.69
N VAL A 103 8.15 -32.97 -7.18
CA VAL A 103 8.54 -31.96 -6.16
C VAL A 103 7.95 -32.20 -4.76
N ALA A 104 7.49 -33.42 -4.50
CA ALA A 104 6.87 -33.77 -3.22
C ALA A 104 7.89 -33.62 -2.07
N GLY A 105 7.60 -32.70 -1.15
CA GLY A 105 8.43 -32.41 0.03
C GLY A 105 9.35 -31.19 -0.11
N THR A 106 9.71 -30.79 -1.33
CA THR A 106 10.52 -29.58 -1.60
C THR A 106 9.65 -28.37 -1.90
N CYS A 107 8.54 -28.57 -2.61
CA CYS A 107 7.65 -27.49 -3.02
C CYS A 107 6.84 -26.91 -1.85
N LYS A 108 6.67 -25.59 -1.87
CA LYS A 108 5.88 -24.79 -0.93
C LYS A 108 4.87 -23.94 -1.68
N GLU A 109 3.79 -23.58 -1.01
CA GLU A 109 2.72 -22.73 -1.57
C GLU A 109 2.64 -21.39 -0.83
N THR A 110 3.78 -20.95 -0.28
CA THR A 110 3.90 -19.70 0.47
C THR A 110 5.26 -19.07 0.27
N PHE A 111 5.34 -17.75 0.44
CA PHE A 111 6.58 -16.99 0.54
C PHE A 111 6.49 -16.01 1.71
N ASN A 112 7.62 -15.55 2.24
CA ASN A 112 7.60 -14.59 3.35
C ASN A 112 7.75 -13.16 2.83
N LEU A 113 6.97 -12.25 3.41
CA LEU A 113 7.12 -10.82 3.25
C LEU A 113 7.86 -10.27 4.49
N LEU A 114 8.94 -9.53 4.26
CA LEU A 114 9.77 -8.93 5.30
C LEU A 114 10.06 -7.45 4.99
N TYR A 115 10.54 -6.72 6.00
CA TYR A 115 11.02 -5.36 5.83
C TYR A 115 12.24 -5.06 6.72
N VAL A 116 12.98 -4.02 6.37
CA VAL A 116 14.03 -3.44 7.22
C VAL A 116 13.95 -1.92 7.17
N GLU A 117 13.94 -1.30 8.34
CA GLU A 117 13.99 0.16 8.49
C GLU A 117 15.41 0.70 8.38
N THR A 118 15.59 1.75 7.58
CA THR A 118 16.90 2.36 7.36
C THR A 118 16.77 3.81 6.94
N ASP A 119 17.74 4.63 7.36
CA ASP A 119 17.79 6.04 6.99
C ASP A 119 18.45 6.29 5.62
N ARG A 120 18.92 5.22 4.96
CA ARG A 120 19.58 5.23 3.65
C ARG A 120 19.38 3.92 2.90
N ASP A 121 19.62 3.96 1.59
CA ASP A 121 19.64 2.78 0.74
C ASP A 121 20.76 1.80 1.16
N LEU A 122 20.40 0.53 1.30
CA LEU A 122 21.33 -0.56 1.62
C LEU A 122 21.97 -1.19 0.38
N GLY A 123 21.48 -0.86 -0.83
CA GLY A 123 21.81 -1.55 -2.07
C GLY A 123 21.12 -2.90 -2.13
N GLY A 124 21.75 -3.94 -1.58
CA GLY A 124 21.26 -5.32 -1.62
C GLY A 124 21.14 -6.01 -0.26
N VAL A 125 20.64 -7.25 -0.29
CA VAL A 125 20.54 -8.11 0.90
C VAL A 125 21.95 -8.45 1.38
N THR A 126 22.39 -7.76 2.42
CA THR A 126 23.74 -7.95 3.00
C THR A 126 23.73 -8.77 4.28
N ARG A 127 22.59 -8.81 4.98
CA ARG A 127 22.41 -9.43 6.29
C ARG A 127 20.94 -9.77 6.53
N GLU A 128 20.59 -11.05 6.46
CA GLU A 128 19.22 -11.56 6.62
C GLU A 128 18.65 -11.28 8.01
N ASP A 129 19.50 -11.28 9.04
CA ASP A 129 19.12 -11.10 10.45
C ASP A 129 18.54 -9.72 10.80
N ARG A 130 18.70 -8.73 9.91
CA ARG A 130 18.15 -7.38 10.10
C ARG A 130 16.71 -7.24 9.62
N TYR A 131 16.20 -8.22 8.88
CA TYR A 131 14.86 -8.18 8.33
C TYR A 131 13.84 -8.67 9.35
N THR A 132 12.82 -7.86 9.57
CA THR A 132 11.66 -8.24 10.38
C THR A 132 10.62 -8.87 9.47
N LYS A 133 10.17 -10.08 9.81
CA LYS A 133 9.09 -10.75 9.08
C LYS A 133 7.76 -10.06 9.35
N ILE A 134 7.06 -9.71 8.27
CA ILE A 134 5.70 -9.14 8.32
C ILE A 134 4.71 -10.29 8.40
N ASP A 135 4.75 -11.19 7.41
CA ASP A 135 3.87 -12.35 7.37
C ASP A 135 4.39 -13.43 6.41
N THR A 136 3.79 -14.62 6.48
CA THR A 136 3.85 -15.64 5.42
C THR A 136 2.64 -15.47 4.51
N ILE A 137 2.91 -15.17 3.25
CA ILE A 137 1.90 -14.96 2.21
C ILE A 137 1.56 -16.30 1.56
N ALA A 138 0.26 -16.60 1.52
CA ALA A 138 -0.31 -17.74 0.82
C ALA A 138 -1.26 -17.23 -0.28
N ALA A 139 -1.53 -18.06 -1.28
CA ALA A 139 -2.54 -17.76 -2.29
C ALA A 139 -3.94 -18.20 -1.82
N ASP A 140 -4.95 -17.36 -2.04
CA ASP A 140 -6.36 -17.76 -1.95
C ASP A 140 -6.70 -18.78 -3.05
N GLU A 141 -6.17 -18.55 -4.26
CA GLU A 141 -6.32 -19.44 -5.40
C GLU A 141 -4.98 -19.75 -6.07
N SER A 142 -4.64 -21.04 -6.13
CA SER A 142 -3.49 -21.54 -6.91
C SER A 142 -3.94 -22.03 -8.28
N PHE A 143 -3.04 -21.93 -9.27
CA PHE A 143 -3.28 -22.44 -10.62
C PHE A 143 -2.60 -23.80 -10.83
N THR A 144 -3.24 -24.63 -11.65
CA THR A 144 -2.86 -26.02 -11.93
C THR A 144 -2.40 -26.21 -13.38
N GLN A 145 -2.01 -27.44 -13.74
CA GLN A 145 -1.64 -27.80 -15.11
C GLN A 145 -2.82 -27.65 -16.09
N GLY A 146 -4.06 -27.86 -15.63
CA GLY A 146 -5.27 -27.63 -16.43
C GLY A 146 -5.46 -26.15 -16.75
N ASP A 147 -5.25 -25.29 -15.76
CA ASP A 147 -5.37 -23.83 -15.90
C ASP A 147 -4.32 -23.28 -16.89
N LEU A 148 -3.09 -23.84 -16.88
CA LEU A 148 -2.06 -23.52 -17.87
C LEU A 148 -2.49 -23.90 -19.30
N GLY A 149 -3.18 -25.03 -19.47
CA GLY A 149 -3.74 -25.46 -20.76
C GLY A 149 -4.80 -24.49 -21.31
N GLU A 150 -5.54 -23.85 -20.42
CA GLU A 150 -6.55 -22.84 -20.75
C GLU A 150 -5.99 -21.40 -20.77
N ARG A 151 -4.68 -21.21 -20.49
CA ARG A 151 -4.01 -19.91 -20.31
C ARG A 151 -4.68 -19.03 -19.25
N LYS A 152 -5.26 -19.64 -18.22
CA LYS A 152 -5.87 -18.94 -17.09
C LYS A 152 -4.87 -18.90 -15.95
N MET A 153 -4.27 -17.74 -15.71
CA MET A 153 -3.48 -17.51 -14.49
C MET A 153 -4.41 -16.95 -13.41
N LYS A 154 -4.29 -17.45 -12.19
CA LYS A 154 -5.08 -16.97 -11.05
C LYS A 154 -4.30 -15.90 -10.30
N LEU A 155 -4.80 -14.67 -10.36
CA LEU A 155 -4.19 -13.51 -9.73
C LEU A 155 -4.71 -13.36 -8.30
N ASN A 156 -3.80 -13.45 -7.33
CA ASN A 156 -4.08 -13.27 -5.92
C ASN A 156 -3.77 -11.82 -5.53
N THR A 157 -4.53 -11.24 -4.60
CA THR A 157 -4.27 -9.91 -4.05
C THR A 157 -4.23 -9.98 -2.53
N GLU A 158 -3.09 -9.68 -1.94
CA GLU A 158 -2.89 -9.72 -0.48
C GLU A 158 -2.45 -8.35 0.02
N VAL A 159 -3.07 -7.87 1.10
CA VAL A 159 -2.71 -6.60 1.74
C VAL A 159 -2.16 -6.88 3.13
N ARG A 160 -0.97 -6.38 3.42
CA ARG A 160 -0.34 -6.42 4.74
C ARG A 160 0.03 -5.05 5.22
N GLU A 161 0.22 -4.93 6.52
CA GLU A 161 0.48 -3.67 7.18
C GLU A 161 1.80 -3.71 7.94
N ILE A 162 2.53 -2.60 7.89
CA ILE A 162 3.68 -2.32 8.73
C ILE A 162 3.32 -1.12 9.61
N GLY A 163 3.20 -1.35 10.91
CA GLY A 163 2.90 -0.29 11.88
C GLY A 163 4.18 0.36 12.43
N HIS A 164 4.03 1.62 12.87
CA HIS A 164 5.01 2.34 13.70
C HIS A 164 6.44 2.42 13.14
N LEU A 165 6.57 2.75 11.85
CA LEU A 165 7.87 3.04 11.27
C LEU A 165 8.47 4.35 11.84
N ASN A 166 9.72 4.29 12.27
CA ASN A 166 10.44 5.37 12.96
C ASN A 166 11.60 5.96 12.14
N ARG A 167 12.10 5.25 11.14
CA ARG A 167 13.21 5.74 10.29
C ARG A 167 12.73 6.50 9.06
N LYS A 168 13.67 7.08 8.30
CA LYS A 168 13.36 7.86 7.09
C LYS A 168 12.78 7.02 5.94
N GLY A 169 13.03 5.72 5.93
CA GLY A 169 12.58 4.81 4.89
C GLY A 169 12.81 3.35 5.26
N PHE A 170 12.53 2.48 4.30
CA PHE A 170 12.63 1.03 4.48
C PHE A 170 12.86 0.33 3.14
N HIS A 171 13.27 -0.93 3.21
CA HIS A 171 13.20 -1.86 2.08
C HIS A 171 12.16 -2.92 2.40
N LEU A 172 11.45 -3.37 1.37
CA LEU A 172 10.70 -4.63 1.44
C LEU A 172 11.58 -5.75 0.90
N ALA A 173 11.39 -6.93 1.47
CA ALA A 173 12.04 -8.15 0.99
C ALA A 173 11.03 -9.30 0.87
N PHE A 174 11.21 -10.10 -0.18
CA PHE A 174 10.43 -11.28 -0.48
C PHE A 174 11.35 -12.48 -0.39
N GLN A 175 11.06 -13.39 0.51
CA GLN A 175 11.86 -14.59 0.73
C GLN A 175 11.06 -15.81 0.27
N ASP A 176 11.55 -16.45 -0.77
CA ASP A 176 11.08 -17.74 -1.25
C ASP A 176 11.87 -18.87 -0.60
N VAL A 177 11.14 -19.90 -0.14
CA VAL A 177 11.67 -21.10 0.52
C VAL A 177 11.30 -22.38 -0.23
N GLY A 178 10.94 -22.27 -1.51
CA GLY A 178 10.68 -23.40 -2.41
C GLY A 178 9.33 -23.36 -3.12
N ALA A 179 8.79 -22.18 -3.37
CA ALA A 179 7.53 -21.97 -4.09
C ALA A 179 7.76 -21.66 -5.58
N CYS A 180 6.68 -21.76 -6.35
CA CYS A 180 6.64 -21.33 -7.75
C CYS A 180 5.69 -20.13 -7.86
N VAL A 181 6.28 -18.92 -7.79
CA VAL A 181 5.56 -17.66 -7.60
C VAL A 181 6.01 -16.64 -8.64
N ALA A 182 5.05 -15.87 -9.14
CA ALA A 182 5.33 -14.64 -9.89
C ALA A 182 4.68 -13.44 -9.19
N LEU A 183 5.51 -12.50 -8.73
CA LEU A 183 5.10 -11.20 -8.21
C LEU A 183 4.76 -10.26 -9.38
N VAL A 184 3.46 -10.07 -9.60
CA VAL A 184 2.89 -9.26 -10.69
C VAL A 184 2.89 -7.77 -10.36
N ALA A 185 2.57 -7.41 -9.11
CA ALA A 185 2.62 -6.03 -8.66
C ALA A 185 2.94 -5.91 -7.19
N VAL A 186 3.68 -4.86 -6.83
CA VAL A 186 3.86 -4.40 -5.46
C VAL A 186 3.49 -2.94 -5.40
N ARG A 187 2.49 -2.64 -4.56
CA ARG A 187 2.03 -1.28 -4.31
C ARG A 187 2.14 -0.99 -2.83
N VAL A 188 2.84 0.09 -2.50
CA VAL A 188 3.09 0.51 -1.12
C VAL A 188 2.52 1.90 -0.94
N TYR A 189 1.73 2.10 0.10
CA TYR A 189 1.09 3.39 0.37
C TYR A 189 0.80 3.59 1.85
N TYR A 190 0.55 4.84 2.25
CA TYR A 190 -0.08 5.16 3.53
C TYR A 190 -1.39 5.91 3.29
N LYS A 191 -2.27 5.96 4.31
CA LYS A 191 -3.55 6.65 4.21
C LYS A 191 -3.49 8.05 4.81
N ARG A 192 -4.32 8.95 4.28
CA ARG A 192 -4.51 10.30 4.81
C ARG A 192 -5.96 10.75 4.67
N CYS A 193 -6.40 11.63 5.57
CA CYS A 193 -7.61 12.38 5.38
C CYS A 193 -7.35 13.53 4.40
N LEU A 194 -8.19 13.63 3.37
CA LEU A 194 -8.05 14.64 2.32
C LEU A 194 -8.44 16.03 2.83
N ALA A 195 -7.74 17.06 2.38
CA ALA A 195 -8.08 18.44 2.71
C ALA A 195 -9.55 18.74 2.38
N THR A 196 -10.24 19.38 3.32
CA THR A 196 -11.67 19.70 3.20
C THR A 196 -12.00 21.02 3.90
N VAL A 197 -13.15 21.59 3.56
CA VAL A 197 -13.73 22.74 4.27
C VAL A 197 -15.03 22.28 4.91
N GLN A 198 -15.16 22.48 6.22
CA GLN A 198 -16.35 22.16 7.01
C GLN A 198 -16.59 23.27 8.01
N ASN A 199 -17.85 23.70 8.18
CA ASN A 199 -18.22 24.77 9.12
C ASN A 199 -17.35 26.05 8.98
N LEU A 200 -17.09 26.47 7.74
CA LEU A 200 -16.22 27.61 7.41
C LEU A 200 -14.78 27.51 7.92
N ALA A 201 -14.31 26.30 8.23
CA ALA A 201 -12.94 26.01 8.60
C ALA A 201 -12.28 25.05 7.60
N VAL A 202 -11.04 25.37 7.23
CA VAL A 202 -10.16 24.56 6.39
C VAL A 202 -9.43 23.55 7.26
N PHE A 203 -9.56 22.28 6.89
CA PHE A 203 -8.82 21.16 7.46
C PHE A 203 -7.82 20.64 6.41
N PRO A 204 -6.50 20.68 6.68
CA PRO A 204 -5.49 20.29 5.70
C PRO A 204 -5.39 18.77 5.54
N ASP A 205 -4.68 18.34 4.50
CA ASP A 205 -4.30 16.93 4.34
C ASP A 205 -3.58 16.44 5.60
N THR A 206 -4.12 15.39 6.23
CA THR A 206 -3.63 14.88 7.52
C THR A 206 -3.33 13.40 7.40
N VAL A 207 -2.11 13.00 7.77
CA VAL A 207 -1.70 11.59 7.78
C VAL A 207 -2.53 10.81 8.81
N ALA A 208 -3.11 9.68 8.39
CA ALA A 208 -3.79 8.77 9.31
C ALA A 208 -2.75 8.09 10.22
N GLU A 209 -2.99 8.10 11.53
CA GLU A 209 -2.02 7.59 12.51
C GLU A 209 -1.92 6.06 12.53
N ALA A 210 -0.92 5.56 13.24
CA ALA A 210 -0.55 4.15 13.21
C ALA A 210 -1.44 3.20 14.01
N SER A 211 -2.29 3.68 14.91
CA SER A 211 -3.15 2.82 15.72
C SER A 211 -4.62 2.99 15.35
N PHE A 212 -5.35 1.89 15.19
CA PHE A 212 -6.81 1.91 14.94
C PHE A 212 -7.61 2.55 16.09
N ALA A 213 -7.04 2.65 17.29
CA ALA A 213 -7.70 3.22 18.46
C ALA A 213 -7.44 4.72 18.62
N THR A 214 -6.50 5.30 17.84
CA THR A 214 -6.15 6.71 17.96
C THR A 214 -6.76 7.51 16.81
N LEU A 215 -7.37 8.63 17.19
CA LEU A 215 -7.92 9.61 16.28
C LEU A 215 -7.00 10.83 16.31
N VAL A 216 -6.59 11.31 15.14
CA VAL A 216 -5.78 12.53 15.07
C VAL A 216 -6.70 13.73 15.16
N GLU A 217 -6.71 14.42 16.31
CA GLU A 217 -7.40 15.70 16.44
C GLU A 217 -6.67 16.76 15.58
N VAL A 218 -7.43 17.41 14.71
CA VAL A 218 -6.96 18.50 13.86
C VAL A 218 -7.80 19.74 14.11
N ARG A 219 -7.11 20.83 14.41
CA ARG A 219 -7.71 22.17 14.51
C ARG A 219 -7.84 22.76 13.13
N GLY A 220 -9.06 23.18 12.80
CA GLY A 220 -9.35 23.86 11.54
C GLY A 220 -8.89 25.32 11.58
N ASN A 221 -8.55 25.85 10.41
CA ASN A 221 -8.26 27.28 10.25
C ASN A 221 -9.45 27.94 9.56
N CYS A 222 -9.97 29.04 10.10
CA CYS A 222 -11.07 29.75 9.47
C CYS A 222 -10.74 30.19 8.04
N VAL A 223 -11.73 30.08 7.15
CA VAL A 223 -11.62 30.58 5.77
C VAL A 223 -11.42 32.10 5.78
N ASN A 224 -10.95 32.66 4.66
CA ASN A 224 -10.78 34.11 4.55
C ASN A 224 -12.07 34.87 4.87
N ASN A 225 -11.95 36.00 5.55
CA ASN A 225 -13.05 36.86 6.00
C ASN A 225 -14.02 36.16 6.97
N SER A 226 -13.48 35.27 7.82
CA SER A 226 -14.22 34.66 8.91
C SER A 226 -13.40 34.63 10.20
N GLU A 227 -14.11 34.56 11.31
CA GLU A 227 -13.56 34.61 12.66
C GLU A 227 -13.92 33.34 13.43
N VAL A 228 -13.01 32.91 14.30
CA VAL A 228 -13.21 31.76 15.18
C VAL A 228 -14.22 32.15 16.25
N ASP A 229 -15.23 31.31 16.46
CA ASP A 229 -16.03 31.37 17.68
C ASP A 229 -15.16 30.89 18.86
N ALA A 230 -14.79 31.82 19.76
CA ALA A 230 -13.85 31.57 20.84
C ALA A 230 -14.31 30.46 21.80
N ASP A 231 -15.63 30.27 21.93
CA ASP A 231 -16.21 29.24 22.79
C ASP A 231 -16.24 27.85 22.12
N SER A 232 -16.12 27.80 20.78
CA SER A 232 -16.22 26.57 20.01
C SER A 232 -15.27 26.54 18.80
N PRO A 233 -13.95 26.44 19.05
CA PRO A 233 -12.96 26.41 17.98
C PRO A 233 -13.16 25.18 17.07
N PRO A 234 -13.07 25.34 15.74
CA PRO A 234 -13.32 24.28 14.78
C PRO A 234 -12.28 23.15 14.89
N ARG A 235 -12.75 21.92 15.05
CA ARG A 235 -11.93 20.71 15.18
C ARG A 235 -12.57 19.53 14.47
N MET A 236 -11.73 18.64 13.92
CA MET A 236 -12.13 17.37 13.33
C MET A 236 -11.15 16.28 13.75
N HIS A 237 -11.56 15.03 13.61
CA HIS A 237 -10.72 13.88 13.89
C HIS A 237 -10.49 13.07 12.62
N CYS A 238 -9.22 12.80 12.29
CA CYS A 238 -8.87 11.94 11.17
C CYS A 238 -8.75 10.48 11.65
N SER A 239 -9.49 9.57 11.01
CA SER A 239 -9.48 8.15 11.30
C SER A 239 -8.31 7.40 10.66
N ALA A 240 -8.05 6.19 11.12
CA ALA A 240 -7.01 5.31 10.60
C ALA A 240 -7.27 4.87 9.14
N GLU A 241 -8.53 4.96 8.69
CA GLU A 241 -9.00 4.65 7.34
C GLU A 241 -8.84 5.83 6.37
N GLY A 242 -8.45 7.02 6.86
CA GLY A 242 -8.39 8.24 6.08
C GLY A 242 -9.73 8.97 5.96
N GLU A 243 -10.66 8.71 6.89
CA GLU A 243 -11.97 9.39 6.95
C GLU A 243 -11.97 10.51 7.98
N TRP A 244 -12.56 11.63 7.62
CA TRP A 244 -12.85 12.69 8.57
C TRP A 244 -14.12 12.37 9.37
N LEU A 245 -14.01 12.40 10.69
CA LEU A 245 -15.15 12.26 11.59
C LEU A 245 -15.88 13.59 11.82
N VAL A 246 -16.97 13.54 12.59
CA VAL A 246 -17.89 14.67 12.80
C VAL A 246 -17.16 15.96 13.21
N PRO A 247 -17.40 17.09 12.53
CA PRO A 247 -16.81 18.37 12.90
C PRO A 247 -17.42 18.93 14.19
N ILE A 248 -16.57 19.53 15.02
CA ILE A 248 -16.93 20.20 16.27
C ILE A 248 -16.54 21.67 16.13
N GLY A 249 -17.42 22.58 16.53
CA GLY A 249 -17.17 24.03 16.40
C GLY A 249 -17.30 24.54 14.97
N LYS A 250 -17.17 25.87 14.81
CA LYS A 250 -17.33 26.56 13.52
C LYS A 250 -16.62 27.90 13.50
N CYS A 251 -16.42 28.41 12.29
CA CYS A 251 -16.11 29.83 12.07
C CYS A 251 -17.39 30.58 11.67
N SER A 252 -17.39 31.89 11.86
CA SER A 252 -18.47 32.78 11.42
C SER A 252 -17.92 33.85 10.50
N CYS A 253 -18.61 34.19 9.41
CA CYS A 253 -18.17 35.25 8.52
C CYS A 253 -18.06 36.59 9.27
N SER A 254 -16.98 37.32 8.99
CA SER A 254 -16.76 38.66 9.54
C SER A 254 -17.83 39.63 9.07
N ALA A 255 -17.97 40.76 9.76
CA ALA A 255 -18.93 41.80 9.40
C ALA A 255 -18.73 42.26 7.93
N GLY A 256 -19.83 42.31 7.17
CA GLY A 256 -19.82 42.67 5.74
C GLY A 256 -19.72 41.49 4.78
N TYR A 257 -19.57 40.26 5.29
CA TYR A 257 -19.55 39.02 4.52
C TYR A 257 -20.73 38.12 4.87
N GLU A 258 -21.17 37.30 3.91
CA GLU A 258 -22.21 36.30 4.09
C GLU A 258 -21.67 34.90 3.79
N GLU A 259 -22.25 33.90 4.46
CA GLU A 259 -21.87 32.50 4.30
C GLU A 259 -22.30 31.99 2.92
N GLY A 260 -21.31 31.72 2.07
CA GLY A 260 -21.46 30.92 0.86
C GLY A 260 -21.29 29.43 1.17
N HIS A 261 -21.13 28.61 0.11
CA HIS A 261 -21.05 27.15 0.29
C HIS A 261 -19.80 26.68 1.07
N SER A 262 -18.64 27.32 0.85
CA SER A 262 -17.38 26.97 1.53
C SER A 262 -16.47 28.18 1.72
N SER A 263 -17.05 29.38 1.75
CA SER A 263 -16.36 30.66 1.77
C SER A 263 -17.26 31.76 2.31
N CYS A 264 -16.66 32.84 2.79
CA CYS A 264 -17.37 34.07 3.14
C CYS A 264 -17.27 35.06 1.98
N GLU A 265 -18.42 35.41 1.40
CA GLU A 265 -18.53 36.27 0.22
C GLU A 265 -18.96 37.68 0.63
N GLY A 266 -18.33 38.71 0.07
CA GLY A 266 -18.68 40.10 0.38
C GLY A 266 -20.09 40.42 -0.08
N ARG A 267 -20.87 41.13 0.74
CA ARG A 267 -22.19 41.65 0.34
C ARG A 267 -22.03 42.54 -0.89
N LYS A 268 -22.79 42.25 -1.95
CA LYS A 268 -22.93 43.13 -3.11
C LYS A 268 -23.74 44.37 -2.78
#